data_AF-A0A265N9K3-F1
#
_entry.id   AF-A0A265N9K3-F1
#
_cell.length_a   1.000
_cell.length_b   1.000
_cell.length_c   1.000
_cell.angle_alpha   90.00
_cell.angle_beta   90.00
_cell.angle_gamma   90.00
#
_symmetry.space_group_name_H-M   'P 1'
#
loop_
_entity.id
_entity.type
_entity.pdbx_description
1 polymer ?
#
loop_
_entity_poly.entity_id
_entity_poly.type
_entity_poly.pdbx_seq_one_letter_code
_entity_poly.pdbx_strand_id
1 'polypeptide(L)'
;MRHPYGKFIRVEVISLVCLIFIGLIALIQGYLLLIYFSLYLLAIGLITDAMIEWYSHQTAKAGKQVIRAVMLFLFTTYLIFIL
;
A
#
# COMPACT_ATOMS: atom_id res chain seq x y z
N MET A 1 2.56 22.69 -16.44
CA MET A 1 2.93 22.30 -15.06
C MET A 1 1.87 22.75 -14.04
N ARG A 2 0.70 22.11 -14.06
CA ARG A 2 -0.34 22.22 -13.02
C ARG A 2 -0.91 20.82 -12.85
N HIS A 3 -0.29 19.99 -12.00
CA HIS A 3 -0.87 18.69 -11.64
C HIS A 3 -1.73 18.90 -10.38
N PRO A 4 -3.07 18.83 -10.49
CA PRO A 4 -3.98 18.89 -9.33
C PRO A 4 -3.82 17.71 -8.35
N TYR A 5 -2.90 16.77 -8.63
CA TYR A 5 -2.63 15.55 -7.88
C TYR A 5 -1.54 15.66 -6.81
N GLY A 6 -0.90 16.83 -6.65
CA GLY A 6 0.15 17.00 -5.65
C GLY A 6 -0.31 16.74 -4.20
N LYS A 7 -1.61 16.85 -3.91
CA LYS A 7 -2.17 16.53 -2.60
C LYS A 7 -2.29 15.02 -2.36
N PHE A 8 -2.72 14.24 -3.36
CA PHE A 8 -2.86 12.78 -3.26
C PHE A 8 -1.50 12.10 -3.12
N ILE A 9 -0.53 12.47 -3.96
CA ILE A 9 0.85 11.97 -3.86
C ILE A 9 1.45 12.29 -2.48
N ARG A 10 1.14 13.45 -1.91
CA ARG A 10 1.63 13.82 -0.57
C ARG A 10 1.03 12.94 0.52
N VAL A 11 -0.26 12.62 0.46
CA VAL A 11 -0.93 11.71 1.41
C VAL A 11 -0.38 10.29 1.29
N GLU A 12 -0.08 9.86 0.07
CA GLU A 12 0.50 8.54 -0.19
C GLU A 12 1.92 8.43 0.35
N VAL A 13 2.77 9.44 0.10
CA VAL A 13 4.14 9.49 0.65
C VAL A 13 4.11 9.52 2.18
N ILE A 14 3.18 10.27 2.79
CA ILE A 14 3.02 10.26 4.26
C ILE A 14 2.59 8.88 4.75
N SER A 15 1.65 8.22 4.05
CA SER A 15 1.20 6.87 4.40
C SER A 15 2.32 5.83 4.28
N LEU A 16 3.14 5.92 3.24
CA LEU A 16 4.32 5.07 3.05
C LEU A 16 5.37 5.30 4.15
N VAL A 17 5.60 6.55 4.53
CA VAL A 17 6.52 6.87 5.65
C VAL A 17 5.98 6.29 6.96
N CYS A 18 4.69 6.50 7.27
CA CYS A 18 4.06 5.90 8.44
C CYS A 18 4.12 4.37 8.42
N LEU A 19 3.86 3.76 7.27
CA LEU A 19 3.96 2.32 7.06
C LEU A 19 5.37 1.80 7.39
N ILE A 20 6.41 2.48 6.92
CA ILE A 20 7.80 2.10 7.19
C ILE A 20 8.08 2.14 8.69
N PHE A 21 7.66 3.20 9.40
CA PHE A 21 7.85 3.30 10.85
C PHE A 21 7.09 2.21 11.62
N ILE A 22 5.82 1.99 11.29
CA ILE A 22 4.99 0.96 11.95
C ILE A 22 5.54 -0.43 11.65
N GLY A 23 5.93 -0.70 10.40
CA GLY A 23 6.50 -1.98 9.98
C GLY A 23 7.85 -2.27 10.64
N LEU A 24 8.70 -1.27 10.83
CA LEU A 24 9.98 -1.43 11.52
C LEU A 24 9.76 -1.77 13.00
N ILE A 25 8.83 -1.08 13.66
CA ILE A 25 8.45 -1.35 15.05
C ILE A 25 7.89 -2.76 15.16
N ALA A 26 6.97 -3.15 14.25
CA ALA A 26 6.38 -4.47 14.21
C ALA A 26 7.43 -5.60 14.11
N LEU A 27 8.46 -5.39 13.28
CA LEU A 27 9.52 -6.37 13.05
C LEU A 27 10.46 -6.50 14.26
N ILE A 28 10.76 -5.39 14.95
CA ILE A 28 11.57 -5.40 16.18
C ILE A 28 10.81 -6.06 17.33
N GLN A 29 9.51 -5.80 17.44
CA GLN A 29 8.68 -6.29 18.54
C GLN A 29 8.18 -7.73 18.34
N GLY A 30 8.27 -8.28 17.12
CA GLY A 30 7.79 -9.63 16.79
C GLY A 30 6.26 -9.79 16.88
N TYR A 31 5.51 -8.69 16.98
CA TYR A 31 4.05 -8.71 17.06
C TYR A 31 3.47 -8.97 15.67
N LEU A 32 3.11 -10.22 15.42
CA LEU A 32 2.52 -10.69 14.15
C LEU A 32 1.29 -9.86 13.74
N LEU A 33 0.46 -9.44 14.69
CA LEU A 33 -0.69 -8.55 14.47
C LEU A 33 -0.30 -7.20 13.83
N LEU A 34 0.79 -6.58 14.29
CA LEU A 34 1.28 -5.30 13.75
C LEU A 34 1.87 -5.47 12.35
N ILE A 35 2.52 -6.60 12.07
CA ILE A 35 3.04 -6.93 10.74
C ILE A 35 1.88 -7.07 9.74
N TYR A 36 0.81 -7.77 10.11
CA TYR A 36 -0.39 -7.87 9.29
C TYR A 36 -1.04 -6.51 9.06
N PHE A 37 -1.13 -5.68 10.10
CA PHE A 37 -1.67 -4.32 9.98
C PHE A 37 -0.86 -3.48 8.99
N SER A 38 0.47 -3.54 9.04
CA SER A 38 1.34 -2.90 8.04
C SER A 38 1.06 -3.42 6.63
N LEU A 39 0.97 -4.72 6.43
CA LEU A 39 0.70 -5.28 5.09
C LEU A 39 -0.65 -4.81 4.52
N TYR A 40 -1.68 -4.70 5.35
CA TYR A 40 -2.97 -4.11 4.93
C TYR A 40 -2.84 -2.62 4.57
N LEU A 41 -2.10 -1.83 5.35
CA LEU A 41 -1.83 -0.43 5.00
C LEU A 41 -1.11 -0.31 3.66
N LEU A 42 -0.19 -1.23 3.36
CA LEU A 42 0.56 -1.27 2.10
C LEU A 42 -0.38 -1.56 0.92
N ALA A 43 -1.32 -2.51 1.08
CA ALA A 43 -2.32 -2.81 0.08
C ALA A 43 -3.25 -1.59 -0.20
N ILE A 44 -3.66 -0.87 0.84
CA ILE A 44 -4.46 0.36 0.70
C ILE A 44 -3.67 1.45 -0.02
N GLY A 45 -2.38 1.60 0.27
CA GLY A 45 -1.48 2.50 -0.45
C GLY A 45 -1.47 2.20 -1.95
N LEU A 46 -1.27 0.93 -2.32
CA LEU A 46 -1.26 0.50 -3.72
C LEU A 46 -2.60 0.70 -4.46
N ILE A 47 -3.73 0.57 -3.76
CA ILE A 47 -5.05 0.86 -4.34
C ILE A 47 -5.21 2.36 -4.59
N THR A 48 -4.73 3.18 -3.66
CA THR A 48 -4.78 4.65 -3.78
C THR A 48 -3.93 5.12 -4.95
N ASP A 49 -2.74 4.56 -5.08
CA ASP A 49 -1.79 4.79 -6.17
C ASP A 49 -2.43 4.38 -7.52
N ALA A 50 -3.07 3.20 -7.57
CA ALA A 50 -3.78 2.72 -8.75
C ALA A 50 -4.94 3.63 -9.16
N MET A 51 -5.68 4.18 -8.19
CA MET A 51 -6.72 5.17 -8.47
C MET A 51 -6.11 6.44 -9.06
N ILE A 52 -4.99 6.95 -8.54
CA ILE A 52 -4.30 8.12 -9.09
C ILE A 52 -3.88 7.88 -10.54
N GLU A 53 -3.30 6.71 -10.85
CA GLU A 53 -2.87 6.37 -12.20
C GLU A 53 -4.04 6.17 -13.18
N TRP A 54 -5.16 5.61 -12.72
CA TRP A 54 -6.38 5.48 -13.51
C TRP A 54 -6.92 6.85 -13.91
N TYR A 55 -7.01 7.75 -12.94
CA TYR A 55 -7.46 9.12 -13.16
C TYR A 55 -6.50 9.94 -14.04
N SER A 56 -5.19 9.61 -14.03
CA SER A 56 -4.17 10.22 -14.89
C SER A 56 -4.16 9.66 -16.33
N HIS A 57 -5.18 8.86 -16.71
CA HIS A 57 -5.28 8.16 -18.00
C HIS A 57 -4.12 7.20 -18.29
N GLN A 58 -3.34 6.80 -17.27
CA GLN A 58 -2.26 5.83 -17.38
C GLN A 58 -2.75 4.44 -16.93
N THR A 59 -3.79 3.95 -17.62
CA THR A 59 -4.50 2.69 -17.31
C THR A 59 -3.57 1.47 -17.25
N ALA A 60 -2.51 1.44 -18.06
CA ALA A 60 -1.52 0.37 -18.06
C ALA A 60 -0.69 0.30 -16.78
N LYS A 61 -0.44 1.44 -16.11
CA LYS A 61 0.24 1.45 -14.83
C LYS A 61 -0.74 1.18 -13.69
N ALA A 62 -1.95 1.78 -13.76
CA ALA A 62 -3.00 1.56 -12.79
C ALA A 62 -3.31 0.05 -12.62
N GLY A 63 -3.44 -0.67 -13.74
CA GLY A 63 -3.62 -2.11 -13.73
C GLY A 63 -2.50 -2.86 -13.03
N LYS A 64 -1.23 -2.45 -13.21
CA LYS A 64 -0.09 -3.06 -12.51
C LYS A 64 -0.14 -2.81 -11.01
N GLN A 65 -0.53 -1.61 -10.57
CA GLN A 65 -0.66 -1.30 -9.15
C GLN A 65 -1.83 -2.06 -8.50
N VAL A 66 -2.97 -2.21 -9.19
CA VAL A 66 -4.08 -3.06 -8.72
C VAL A 66 -3.63 -4.51 -8.58
N ILE A 67 -2.94 -5.07 -9.59
CA ILE A 67 -2.45 -6.46 -9.53
C ILE A 67 -1.50 -6.64 -8.35
N ARG A 68 -0.60 -5.68 -8.10
CA ARG A 68 0.29 -5.70 -6.93
C ARG A 68 -0.48 -5.62 -5.62
N ALA A 69 -1.49 -4.75 -5.52
CA ALA A 69 -2.33 -4.66 -4.32
C ALA A 69 -3.04 -5.98 -4.02
N VAL A 70 -3.61 -6.60 -5.06
CA VAL A 70 -4.33 -7.89 -4.96
C VAL A 70 -3.37 -9.02 -4.57
N MET A 71 -2.20 -9.10 -5.20
CA MET A 71 -1.17 -10.08 -4.83
C MET A 71 -0.74 -9.93 -3.37
N LEU A 72 -0.51 -8.69 -2.93
CA LEU A 72 -0.07 -8.42 -1.56
C LEU A 72 -1.19 -8.73 -0.56
N PHE A 73 -2.44 -8.42 -0.88
CA PHE A 73 -3.60 -8.78 -0.08
C PHE A 73 -3.72 -10.30 0.06
N LEU A 74 -3.73 -11.04 -1.05
CA LEU A 74 -3.80 -12.51 -1.04
C LEU A 74 -2.65 -13.15 -0.27
N PHE A 75 -1.43 -12.65 -0.47
CA PHE A 75 -0.25 -13.12 0.26
C PHE A 75 -0.37 -12.89 1.77
N THR A 76 -0.86 -11.71 2.16
CA THR A 76 -1.09 -11.36 3.56
C THR A 76 -2.16 -12.24 4.18
N THR A 77 -3.29 -12.44 3.51
CA THR A 77 -4.37 -13.32 3.98
C THR A 77 -3.90 -14.77 4.09
N TYR A 78 -3.12 -15.26 3.12
CA TYR A 78 -2.56 -16.60 3.17
C TYR A 78 -1.61 -16.80 4.36
N LEU A 79 -0.74 -15.82 4.63
CA LEU A 79 0.13 -15.84 5.81
C LEU A 79 -0.67 -15.88 7.12
N ILE A 80 -1.80 -15.17 7.21
CA ILE A 80 -2.68 -15.23 8.40
C ILE A 80 -3.24 -16.64 8.61
N PHE A 81 -3.65 -17.32 7.53
CA PHE A 81 -4.26 -18.64 7.63
C PHE A 81 -3.27 -19.78 7.89
N ILE A 82 -1.99 -19.60 7.56
CA ILE A 82 -0.95 -20.64 7.73
C ILE A 82 -0.30 -20.62 9.11
N LEU A 83 -0.44 -19.51 9.85
CA LEU A 83 0.15 -19.24 11.15
C LEU A 83 -0.80 -19.63 12.28
#